data_AF-A0A929D9W7-F1
#
_entry.id   AF-A0A929D9W7-F1
#
_cell.length_a   1.000
_cell.length_b   1.000
_cell.length_c   1.000
_cell.angle_alpha   90.00
_cell.angle_beta   90.00
_cell.angle_gamma   90.00
#
_symmetry.space_group_name_H-M   'P 1'
#
loop_
_entity.id
_entity.type
_entity.pdbx_description
1 polymer ?
#
loop_
_entity_poly.entity_id
_entity_poly.type
_entity_poly.pdbx_seq_one_letter_code
_entity_poly.pdbx_strand_id
1 'polypeptide(L)' 'MSETQSLLAFLDLPPVSRVRRNHALEHATMHVLSERYRNLRLVGRSSLWGFYIYGNVPTEDLLAA' A
#
# COMPACT_ATOMS: atom_id res chain seq x y z
N MET A 1 -26.68 17.78 8.58
CA MET A 1 -25.73 16.94 7.83
C MET A 1 -25.26 15.85 8.77
N SER A 2 -25.49 14.58 8.43
CA SER A 2 -25.22 13.44 9.34
C SER A 2 -23.72 13.28 9.58
N GLU A 3 -23.30 13.03 10.83
CA GLU A 3 -21.88 12.93 11.24
C GLU A 3 -21.06 11.94 10.39
N THR A 4 -21.70 10.88 9.87
CA THR A 4 -21.10 9.90 8.98
C THR A 4 -20.73 10.46 7.60
N GLN A 5 -21.50 11.39 7.05
CA GLN A 5 -21.16 12.04 5.77
C GLN A 5 -19.90 12.89 5.89
N SER A 6 -19.69 13.55 7.04
CA SER A 6 -18.51 14.37 7.29
C SER A 6 -17.22 13.54 7.37
N LEU A 7 -17.29 12.33 7.95
CA LEU A 7 -16.15 11.42 8.03
C LEU A 7 -15.81 10.79 6.67
N LEU A 8 -16.81 10.44 5.87
CA LEU A 8 -16.57 9.93 4.51
C LEU A 8 -15.92 11.01 3.63
N ALA A 9 -16.40 12.25 3.69
CA ALA A 9 -15.80 13.38 2.97
C ALA A 9 -14.32 13.61 3.34
N PHE A 10 -13.93 13.34 4.59
CA PHE A 10 -12.53 13.43 5.02
C PHE A 10 -11.63 12.40 4.31
N LEU A 11 -12.13 11.18 4.06
CA LEU A 11 -11.38 10.13 3.37
C LEU A 11 -11.16 10.44 1.88
N ASP A 12 -12.03 11.26 1.30
CA ASP A 12 -11.97 11.68 -0.10
C ASP A 12 -11.07 12.90 -0.32
N LEU A 13 -10.58 13.54 0.75
CA LEU A 13 -9.61 14.62 0.64
C LEU A 13 -8.38 14.15 -0.17
N PRO A 14 -7.89 14.93 -1.15
CA PRO A 14 -6.83 14.51 -2.06
C PRO A 14 -5.59 13.87 -1.41
N PRO A 15 -5.02 14.39 -0.31
CA PRO A 15 -3.87 13.74 0.34
C PRO A 15 -4.22 12.38 0.96
N VAL A 16 -5.38 12.27 1.62
CA VAL A 16 -5.82 11.02 2.27
C VAL A 16 -6.13 9.95 1.23
N SER A 17 -6.90 10.31 0.20
CA SER A 17 -7.22 9.42 -0.92
C SER A 17 -5.96 8.95 -1.67
N ARG A 18 -4.93 9.80 -1.80
CA ARG A 18 -3.63 9.40 -2.37
C ARG A 18 -2.91 8.36 -1.51
N VAL A 19 -2.77 8.57 -0.20
CA VAL A 19 -2.13 7.59 0.69
C VAL A 19 -2.89 6.27 0.67
N ARG A 20 -4.24 6.30 0.69
CA ARG A 20 -5.07 5.08 0.62
C ARG A 20 -4.84 4.27 -0.64
N ARG A 21 -4.75 4.92 -1.81
CA ARG A 21 -4.44 4.24 -3.08
C ARG A 21 -3.03 3.65 -3.09
N ASN A 22 -2.04 4.41 -2.61
CA ASN A 22 -0.67 3.91 -2.51
C ASN A 22 -0.56 2.71 -1.56
N HIS A 23 -1.32 2.71 -0.46
CA HIS A 23 -1.38 1.60 0.47
C HIS A 23 -2.04 0.36 -0.12
N ALA A 24 -3.10 0.52 -0.92
CA ALA A 24 -3.69 -0.60 -1.65
C ALA A 24 -2.68 -1.23 -2.64
N LEU A 25 -1.90 -0.41 -3.35
CA LEU A 25 -0.85 -0.90 -4.25
C LEU A 25 0.30 -1.60 -3.51
N GLU A 26 0.71 -1.06 -2.36
CA GLU A 26 1.70 -1.69 -1.48
C GLU A 26 1.28 -3.10 -1.08
N HIS A 27 0.05 -3.25 -0.61
CA HIS A 27 -0.50 -4.56 -0.25
C HIS A 27 -0.65 -5.50 -1.45
N ALA A 28 -1.06 -5.00 -2.61
CA ALA A 28 -1.14 -5.81 -3.83
C ALA A 28 0.24 -6.34 -4.23
N THR A 29 1.27 -5.50 -4.17
CA THR A 29 2.67 -5.89 -4.46
C THR A 29 3.15 -6.97 -3.50
N MET A 30 2.93 -6.79 -2.20
CA MET A 30 3.29 -7.77 -1.18
C MET A 30 2.53 -9.10 -1.36
N HIS A 31 1.27 -9.03 -1.81
CA HIS A 31 0.46 -10.22 -2.07
C HIS A 31 1.04 -11.05 -3.21
N VAL A 32 1.35 -10.44 -4.35
CA VAL A 32 1.99 -11.12 -5.50
C VAL A 32 3.34 -11.75 -5.10
N LEU A 33 4.14 -11.05 -4.30
CA LEU A 33 5.40 -11.59 -3.79
C LEU A 33 5.20 -12.77 -2.83
N SER A 34 4.14 -12.74 -2.02
CA SER A 34 3.81 -13.82 -1.07
C SER A 34 3.42 -15.13 -1.76
N GLU A 35 2.87 -15.07 -2.98
CA GLU A 35 2.58 -16.25 -3.79
C GLU A 35 3.85 -16.98 -4.24
N ARG A 36 4.94 -16.23 -4.49
CA ARG A 36 6.24 -16.76 -4.89
C ARG A 36 7.08 -17.22 -3.69
N TYR A 37 6.96 -16.51 -2.57
CA TYR A 37 7.82 -16.69 -1.40
C TYR A 37 7.02 -16.97 -0.12
N ARG A 38 6.83 -18.26 0.22
CA ARG A 38 5.97 -18.69 1.34
C ARG A 38 6.33 -18.14 2.73
N ASN A 39 7.59 -17.75 2.94
CA ASN A 39 8.09 -17.26 4.24
C ASN A 39 8.66 -15.84 4.15
N LEU A 40 8.19 -15.06 3.17
CA LEU A 40 8.67 -13.70 2.95
C LEU A 40 8.23 -12.78 4.09
N ARG A 41 9.19 -12.10 4.71
CA ARG A 41 8.93 -11.10 5.76
C ARG A 41 9.26 -9.72 5.21
N LEU A 42 8.23 -8.97 4.88
CA LEU A 42 8.31 -7.60 4.38
C LEU A 42 7.57 -6.65 5.31
N VAL A 43 8.03 -5.40 5.33
CA VAL A 43 7.34 -4.26 5.96
C VAL A 43 7.04 -3.24 4.87
N GLY A 44 5.78 -2.82 4.79
CA GLY A 44 5.32 -1.75 3.90
C GLY A 44 5.26 -0.39 4.60
N ARG A 45 5.53 0.69 3.87
CA ARG A 45 5.29 2.07 4.31
C ARG A 45 4.75 2.93 3.17
N SER A 46 3.49 3.30 3.25
CA SER A 46 2.84 4.15 2.26
C SER A 46 2.99 5.64 2.57
N SER A 47 3.04 6.46 1.53
CA SER A 47 3.18 7.91 1.62
C SER A 47 2.33 8.61 0.56
N LEU A 48 2.40 9.95 0.49
CA LEU A 48 1.75 10.74 -0.55
C LEU A 48 2.31 10.49 -1.96
N TRP A 49 3.55 10.02 -2.04
CA TRP A 49 4.34 9.93 -3.28
C TRP A 49 4.56 8.51 -3.78
N GLY A 50 3.96 7.52 -3.12
CA GLY A 50 4.13 6.11 -3.41
C GLY A 50 4.23 5.30 -2.12
N PHE A 51 4.96 4.20 -2.16
CA PHE A 51 5.20 3.34 -1.01
C PHE A 51 6.62 2.78 -1.01
N TYR A 52 7.06 2.30 0.15
CA TYR A 52 8.33 1.63 0.34
C TYR A 52 8.09 0.20 0.84
N ILE A 53 8.94 -0.72 0.41
CA ILE A 53 8.98 -2.09 0.91
C ILE A 53 10.36 -2.33 1.51
N TYR A 54 10.38 -2.85 2.74
CA TYR A 54 11.60 -3.19 3.47
C TYR A 54 11.63 -4.69 3.76
N GLY A 55 12.76 -5.33 3.49
CA GLY A 55 12.99 -6.73 3.80
C GLY A 55 13.94 -7.37 2.80
N ASN A 56 14.20 -8.66 2.98
CA ASN A 56 15.08 -9.42 2.10
C ASN A 56 14.27 -10.03 0.95
N VAL A 57 14.26 -9.36 -0.20
CA VAL A 57 13.61 -9.81 -1.44
C VAL A 57 14.51 -9.44 -2.63
N PRO A 58 14.66 -10.30 -3.65
CA PRO A 58 15.36 -9.94 -4.86
C PRO A 58 14.70 -8.71 -5.52
N THR A 59 15.51 -7.76 -5.99
CA THR A 59 14.99 -6.49 -6.54
C THR A 59 14.25 -6.73 -7.86
N GLU A 60 14.68 -7.72 -8.63
CA GLU A 60 14.07 -8.17 -9.87
C GLU A 60 12.63 -8.67 -9.66
N ASP A 61 12.37 -9.42 -8.59
CA ASP A 61 11.02 -9.89 -8.28
C ASP A 61 10.14 -8.76 -7.76
N LEU A 62 10.72 -7.83 -6.99
CA LEU A 62 10.03 -6.65 -6.52
C LEU A 62 9.61 -5.73 -7.69
N LEU A 63 10.45 -5.61 -8.73
CA LEU A 63 10.13 -4.87 -9.96
C LEU A 63 9.07 -5.56 -10.82
N ALA A 64 8.98 -6.89 -10.74
CA ALA A 64 8.05 -7.71 -11.52
C ALA A 64 6.72 -8.03 -10.81
N ALA A 65 6.52 -7.48 -9.60
CA ALA A 65 5.30 -7.60 -8.81
C ALA A 65 4.36 -6.41 -9.04
#